data_AF-A0A0M7B7F4-F1
#
_entry.id   AF-A0A0M7B7F4-F1
#
_cell.length_a   1.000
_cell.length_b   1.000
_cell.length_c   1.000
_cell.angle_alpha   90.00
_cell.angle_beta   90.00
_cell.angle_gamma   90.00
#
_symmetry.space_group_name_H-M   'P 1'
#
loop_
_entity.id
_entity.type
_entity.pdbx_description
1 polymer ?
#
loop_
_entity_poly.entity_id
_entity_poly.type
_entity_poly.pdbx_seq_one_letter_code
_entity_poly.pdbx_strand_id
1 'polypeptide(L)'
;MSGIILPLIVLALAAWIIPWLLGKLLPEGVPWLIAIGLLSAASLTVLSAAVFWWLYGKAGDAVLAETPGHFVALAARAALVWAPIMVLSVANLPRGWRNVQW
;
A
#
# COMPACT_ATOMS: atom_id res chain seq x y z
N MET A 1 18.60 16.25 4.91
CA MET A 1 18.05 15.12 5.71
C MET A 1 16.53 15.20 5.92
N SER A 2 15.84 16.30 5.55
CA SER A 2 14.39 16.52 5.77
C SER A 2 13.46 16.00 4.65
N GLY A 3 13.98 15.55 3.50
CA GLY A 3 13.16 15.19 2.33
C GLY A 3 12.45 13.83 2.38
N ILE A 4 12.85 12.92 3.28
CA ILE A 4 12.33 11.54 3.35
C ILE A 4 11.13 11.40 4.30
N ILE A 5 10.94 12.36 5.21
CA ILE A 5 9.88 12.30 6.22
C ILE A 5 8.50 12.40 5.57
N LEU A 6 8.34 13.34 4.63
CA LEU A 6 7.08 13.54 3.91
C LEU A 6 6.61 12.28 3.16
N PRO A 7 7.44 11.62 2.32
CA PRO A 7 7.02 10.40 1.63
C PRO A 7 6.70 9.24 2.59
N LEU A 8 7.40 9.13 3.72
CA LEU A 8 7.08 8.14 4.75
C LEU A 8 5.72 8.40 5.40
N ILE A 9 5.40 9.66 5.71
CA ILE A 9 4.09 10.04 6.25
C ILE A 9 2.99 9.72 5.24
N VAL A 10 3.18 10.07 3.97
CA VAL A 10 2.22 9.78 2.90
C VAL A 10 1.99 8.28 2.76
N LEU A 11 3.04 7.47 2.76
CA LEU A 11 2.92 6.01 2.70
C LEU A 11 2.23 5.41 3.93
N ALA A 12 2.55 5.90 5.13
CA ALA A 12 1.90 5.46 6.36
C ALA A 12 0.40 5.78 6.37
N LEU A 13 0.02 6.99 5.95
CA LEU A 13 -1.39 7.39 5.82
C LEU A 13 -2.10 6.55 4.75
N ALA A 14 -1.46 6.32 3.59
CA ALA A 14 -2.01 5.46 2.55
C ALA A 14 -2.23 4.03 3.04
N ALA A 15 -1.31 3.49 3.85
CA ALA A 15 -1.39 2.14 4.40
C ALA A 15 -2.60 1.94 5.31
N TRP A 16 -3.11 3.02 5.91
CA TRP A 16 -4.31 3.01 6.72
C TRP A 16 -5.57 3.31 5.90
N ILE A 17 -5.53 4.34 5.05
CA ILE A 17 -6.70 4.82 4.30
C ILE A 17 -7.14 3.81 3.24
N ILE A 18 -6.21 3.15 2.54
CA ILE A 18 -6.55 2.25 1.43
C ILE A 18 -7.37 1.03 1.90
N PRO A 19 -6.93 0.25 2.92
CA PRO A 19 -7.74 -0.86 3.43
C PRO A 19 -9.11 -0.42 3.92
N TRP A 20 -9.18 0.76 4.56
CA TRP A 20 -10.42 1.30 5.09
C TRP A 20 -11.41 1.71 3.99
N LEU A 21 -10.92 2.36 2.92
CA LEU A 21 -11.75 2.69 1.75
C LEU A 21 -12.24 1.41 1.06
N LEU A 22 -11.36 0.45 0.83
CA LEU A 22 -11.73 -0.83 0.21
C LEU A 22 -12.75 -1.59 1.05
N GLY A 23 -12.60 -1.61 2.38
CA GLY A 23 -13.56 -2.23 3.30
C GLY A 23 -14.93 -1.54 3.37
N LYS A 24 -15.06 -0.31 2.86
CA LYS A 24 -16.36 0.35 2.68
C LYS A 24 -17.01 0.06 1.33
N LEU A 25 -16.19 -0.23 0.32
CA LEU A 25 -16.63 -0.44 -1.06
C LEU A 25 -16.94 -1.91 -1.34
N LEU A 26 -16.20 -2.82 -0.71
CA LEU A 26 -16.32 -4.26 -0.91
C LEU A 26 -17.22 -4.90 0.16
N PRO A 27 -17.88 -6.04 -0.15
CA PRO A 27 -18.73 -6.74 0.80
C PRO A 27 -17.97 -7.24 2.04
N GLU A 28 -18.74 -7.53 3.09
CA GLU A 28 -18.25 -8.24 4.29
C GLU A 28 -17.97 -9.72 3.95
N GLY A 29 -17.10 -10.38 4.72
CA GLY A 29 -16.78 -11.81 4.58
C GLY A 29 -15.29 -12.10 4.44
N VAL A 30 -14.87 -13.34 4.76
CA VAL A 30 -13.45 -13.73 4.76
C VAL A 30 -12.82 -13.66 3.37
N PRO A 31 -13.48 -14.12 2.28
CA PRO A 31 -12.91 -14.01 0.93
C PRO A 31 -12.64 -12.55 0.53
N TRP A 32 -13.55 -11.65 0.88
CA TRP A 32 -13.41 -10.22 0.61
C TRP A 32 -12.34 -9.57 1.49
N LEU A 33 -12.17 -10.00 2.74
CA LEU A 33 -11.07 -9.56 3.59
C LEU A 33 -9.70 -9.89 2.98
N ILE A 34 -9.54 -11.09 2.41
CA ILE A 34 -8.33 -11.50 1.69
C ILE A 34 -8.13 -10.62 0.46
N ALA A 35 -9.20 -10.40 -0.33
CA ALA A 35 -9.15 -9.54 -1.50
C ALA A 35 -8.75 -8.10 -1.15
N ILE A 36 -9.30 -7.53 -0.07
CA ILE A 36 -8.93 -6.21 0.45
C ILE A 36 -7.44 -6.17 0.82
N GLY A 37 -6.92 -7.21 1.49
CA GLY A 37 -5.50 -7.30 1.83
C GLY A 37 -4.60 -7.31 0.59
N LEU A 38 -4.94 -8.12 -0.42
CA LEU A 38 -4.20 -8.21 -1.68
C LEU A 38 -4.25 -6.91 -2.49
N LEU A 39 -5.43 -6.32 -2.64
CA LEU A 39 -5.61 -5.04 -3.33
C LEU A 39 -4.86 -3.92 -2.62
N SER A 40 -4.92 -3.86 -1.28
CA SER A 40 -4.17 -2.89 -0.49
C SER A 40 -2.66 -3.04 -0.68
N ALA A 41 -2.14 -4.27 -0.63
CA ALA A 41 -0.73 -4.54 -0.87
C ALA A 41 -0.29 -4.14 -2.29
N ALA A 42 -1.10 -4.44 -3.30
CA ALA A 42 -0.84 -4.03 -4.68
C ALA A 42 -0.83 -2.50 -4.82
N SER A 43 -1.84 -1.81 -4.30
CA SER A 43 -1.92 -0.34 -4.33
C SER A 43 -0.75 0.33 -3.61
N LEU A 44 -0.35 -0.17 -2.43
CA LEU A 44 0.78 0.37 -1.67
C LEU A 44 2.13 0.09 -2.35
N THR A 45 2.25 -1.04 -3.04
CA THR A 45 3.44 -1.33 -3.86
C THR A 45 3.55 -0.33 -5.01
N VAL A 46 2.45 -0.07 -5.73
CA VAL A 46 2.41 0.91 -6.83
C VAL A 46 2.68 2.32 -6.33
N LEU A 47 2.07 2.73 -5.20
CA LEU A 47 2.31 4.04 -4.61
C LEU A 47 3.76 4.20 -4.12
N SER A 48 4.31 3.18 -3.49
CA SER A 48 5.72 3.19 -3.07
C SER A 48 6.65 3.31 -4.27
N ALA A 49 6.40 2.55 -5.34
CA ALA A 49 7.16 2.62 -6.57
C ALA A 49 7.10 4.03 -7.20
N ALA A 50 5.92 4.65 -7.26
CA ALA A 50 5.73 6.00 -7.76
C ALA A 50 6.46 7.05 -6.91
N VAL A 51 6.40 6.92 -5.58
CA VAL A 51 7.14 7.79 -4.65
C VAL A 51 8.65 7.65 -4.84
N PHE A 52 9.18 6.43 -4.96
CA PHE A 52 10.61 6.23 -5.20
C PHE A 52 11.04 6.75 -6.57
N TRP A 53 10.25 6.53 -7.62
CA TRP A 53 10.51 7.08 -8.94
C TRP A 53 10.57 8.62 -8.89
N TRP A 54 9.63 9.27 -8.20
CA TRP A 54 9.65 10.72 -8.00
C TRP A 54 10.88 11.19 -7.20
N LEU A 55 11.27 10.46 -6.15
CA LEU A 55 12.47 10.75 -5.36
C LEU A 55 13.78 10.58 -6.15
N TYR A 56 13.80 9.72 -7.17
CA TYR A 56 14.94 9.56 -8.07
C TYR A 56 15.13 10.76 -9.03
N GLY A 57 14.14 11.64 -9.14
CA GLY A 57 14.23 12.84 -9.98
C GLY A 57 14.58 12.50 -11.43
N LYS A 58 15.57 13.19 -12.01
CA LYS A 58 15.97 13.01 -13.42
C LYS A 58 16.52 11.62 -13.75
N ALA A 59 16.97 10.85 -12.75
CA ALA A 59 17.42 9.48 -12.96
C ALA A 59 16.27 8.46 -13.01
N GLY A 60 15.06 8.84 -12.56
CA GLY A 60 13.91 7.94 -12.45
C GLY A 60 13.49 7.35 -13.79
N ASP A 61 13.45 8.16 -14.84
CA ASP A 61 13.03 7.74 -16.18
C ASP A 61 14.04 6.78 -16.84
N ALA A 62 15.33 7.04 -16.66
CA ALA A 62 16.38 6.15 -17.16
C ALA A 62 16.32 4.77 -16.47
N VAL A 63 16.17 4.75 -15.14
CA VAL A 63 16.04 3.50 -14.37
C VAL A 63 14.75 2.75 -14.71
N LEU A 64 13.65 3.47 -14.95
CA LEU A 64 12.38 2.86 -15.34
C LEU A 64 12.46 2.21 -16.72
N ALA A 65 13.17 2.85 -17.67
CA ALA A 65 13.37 2.35 -19.01
C ALA A 65 14.31 1.13 -19.07
N GLU A 66 15.40 1.14 -18.30
CA GLU A 66 16.38 0.04 -18.31
C GLU A 66 15.98 -1.13 -17.41
N THR A 67 15.29 -0.87 -16.29
CA THR A 67 14.93 -1.92 -15.32
C THR A 67 13.58 -1.61 -14.66
N PRO A 68 12.46 -1.82 -15.37
CA PRO A 68 11.12 -1.48 -14.86
C PRO A 68 10.77 -2.24 -13.56
N GLY A 69 11.31 -3.45 -13.37
CA GLY A 69 11.13 -4.24 -12.15
C GLY A 69 11.86 -3.68 -10.91
N HIS A 70 12.80 -2.74 -11.09
CA HIS A 70 13.59 -2.18 -9.99
C HIS A 70 12.71 -1.51 -8.93
N PHE A 71 11.76 -0.69 -9.36
CA PHE A 71 10.87 0.03 -8.45
C PHE A 71 9.87 -0.88 -7.75
N VAL A 72 9.48 -2.01 -8.36
CA VAL A 72 8.63 -3.02 -7.72
C VAL A 72 9.40 -3.76 -6.63
N ALA A 73 10.64 -4.18 -6.90
CA ALA A 73 11.50 -4.80 -5.90
C ALA A 73 11.84 -3.82 -4.75
N LEU A 74 12.05 -2.54 -5.09
CA LEU A 74 12.28 -1.48 -4.12
C LEU A 74 11.03 -1.22 -3.25
N ALA A 75 9.85 -1.19 -3.86
CA ALA A 75 8.57 -1.08 -3.16
C ALA A 75 8.29 -2.27 -2.24
N ALA A 76 8.65 -3.49 -2.66
CA ALA A 76 8.54 -4.69 -1.83
C ALA A 76 9.46 -4.62 -0.59
N ARG A 77 10.66 -4.04 -0.71
CA ARG A 77 11.55 -3.80 0.45
C ARG A 77 11.00 -2.72 1.37
N ALA A 78 10.36 -1.70 0.81
CA ALA A 78 9.69 -0.65 1.57
C ALA A 78 8.42 -1.15 2.31
N ALA A 79 7.95 -2.36 2.00
CA ALA A 79 6.85 -3.00 2.73
C ALA A 79 7.13 -3.12 4.23
N LEU A 80 8.39 -3.17 4.67
CA LEU A 80 8.74 -3.13 6.09
C LEU A 80 8.19 -1.90 6.83
N VAL A 81 7.95 -0.80 6.12
CA VAL A 81 7.40 0.44 6.68
C VAL A 81 5.87 0.41 6.69
N TRP A 82 5.25 0.11 5.55
CA TRP A 82 3.80 0.25 5.40
C TRP A 82 3.01 -1.04 5.70
N ALA A 83 3.59 -2.22 5.54
CA ALA A 83 2.87 -3.48 5.68
C ALA A 83 2.33 -3.73 7.10
N PRO A 84 3.06 -3.44 8.20
CA PRO A 84 2.50 -3.60 9.55
C PRO A 84 1.24 -2.76 9.76
N ILE A 85 1.25 -1.51 9.29
CA ILE A 85 0.12 -0.59 9.39
C ILE A 85 -1.06 -1.11 8.56
N MET A 86 -0.79 -1.57 7.33
CA MET A 86 -1.81 -2.14 6.45
C MET A 86 -2.44 -3.41 7.03
N VAL A 87 -1.63 -4.33 7.56
CA VAL A 87 -2.11 -5.57 8.20
C VAL A 87 -2.98 -5.25 9.41
N LEU A 88 -2.56 -4.33 10.29
CA LEU A 88 -3.38 -3.90 11.43
C LEU A 88 -4.68 -3.24 10.96
N SER A 89 -4.64 -2.47 9.88
CA SER A 89 -5.81 -1.81 9.31
C SER A 89 -6.82 -2.82 8.76
N VAL A 90 -6.35 -3.83 8.03
CA VAL A 90 -7.20 -4.94 7.53
C VAL A 90 -7.75 -5.77 8.68
N ALA A 91 -6.92 -6.12 9.67
CA ALA A 91 -7.31 -6.92 10.83
C ALA A 91 -8.38 -6.24 11.70
N ASN A 92 -8.48 -4.91 11.64
CA ASN A 92 -9.50 -4.15 12.37
C ASN A 92 -10.85 -4.05 11.62
N LEU A 93 -10.92 -4.39 10.32
CA LEU A 93 -12.15 -4.31 9.53
C LEU A 93 -13.30 -5.19 10.06
N PRO A 94 -13.06 -6.46 10.48
CA PRO A 94 -14.15 -7.34 10.95
C PRO A 94 -14.90 -6.81 12.17
N ARG A 95 -14.29 -5.93 12.96
CA ARG A 95 -14.93 -5.30 14.13
C ARG A 95 -16.20 -4.52 13.77
N GLY A 96 -16.31 -4.04 12.53
CA GLY A 96 -17.43 -3.24 12.06
C GLY A 96 -18.53 -4.01 11.33
N TRP A 97 -18.35 -5.32 11.10
CA TRP A 97 -19.29 -6.11 10.30
C TRP A 97 -20.64 -6.24 10.99
N ARG A 98 -21.71 -5.92 10.25
CA ARG A 98 -23.09 -5.93 10.76
C ARG A 98 -23.88 -7.13 10.25
N ASN A 99 -23.48 -7.69 9.12
CA ASN A 99 -24.15 -8.81 8.49
C ASN A 99 -23.23 -10.04 8.54
N VAL A 100 -23.80 -11.20 8.83
CA VAL A 100 -23.05 -12.45 8.70
C VAL A 100 -22.94 -12.78 7.21
N GLN A 101 -21.74 -12.64 6.66
CA GLN A 101 -21.37 -13.09 5.32
C GLN A 101 -20.16 -14.01 5.49
N TRP A 102 -20.25 -15.25 5.00
CA TRP A 102 -19.23 -16.30 5.16
C TRP A 102 -18.07 -16.07 4.19
#